data_AF-A0A2Z6UHN6-F1
#
_entry.id   AF-A0A2Z6UHN6-F1
#
_cell.length_a   1.000
_cell.length_b   1.000
_cell.length_c   1.000
_cell.angle_alpha   90.00
_cell.angle_beta   90.00
_cell.angle_gamma   90.00
#
_symmetry.space_group_name_H-M   'P 1'
#
loop_
_entity.id
_entity.type
_entity.pdbx_description
1 polymer ?
#
loop_
_entity_poly.entity_id
_entity_poly.type
_entity_poly.pdbx_seq_one_letter_code
_entity_poly.pdbx_strand_id
1 'polypeptide(L)'
;MTENNEQLHMQQQTYNEALLKLCVLLYQIDGKVTLTEQDYFDELVESMEWHSGISKPAFINDAIHQARQAIDGREAADFIRALGDSLNLDAARTLEVAMEITKADGERSEEEVELLALLANRVLARGLVA
;
A
#
# COMPACT_ATOMS: atom_id res chain seq x y z
N MET A 1 1.90 -30.04 9.77
CA MET A 1 1.98 -28.77 10.53
C MET A 1 2.86 -27.74 9.82
N THR A 2 3.83 -28.14 9.00
CA THR A 2 4.73 -27.23 8.25
C THR A 2 4.07 -26.53 7.06
N GLU A 3 3.29 -27.26 6.24
CA GLU A 3 2.65 -26.71 5.02
C GLU A 3 1.67 -25.56 5.31
N ASN A 4 0.96 -25.63 6.44
CA ASN A 4 -0.03 -24.61 6.82
C ASN A 4 0.64 -23.28 7.23
N ASN A 5 1.83 -23.33 7.83
CA ASN A 5 2.58 -22.13 8.21
C ASN A 5 3.26 -21.47 7.00
N GLU A 6 3.77 -22.26 6.05
CA GLU A 6 4.35 -21.74 4.82
C GLU A 6 3.29 -21.02 3.97
N GLN A 7 2.09 -21.57 3.88
CA GLN A 7 0.99 -20.93 3.16
C GLN A 7 0.57 -19.60 3.79
N LEU A 8 0.51 -19.54 5.13
CA LEU A 8 0.21 -18.29 5.85
C LEU A 8 1.29 -17.23 5.62
N HIS A 9 2.57 -17.59 5.68
CA HIS A 9 3.67 -16.65 5.41
C HIS A 9 3.63 -16.14 3.96
N MET A 10 3.28 -16.99 2.98
CA MET A 10 3.14 -16.56 1.58
C MET A 10 1.98 -15.58 1.38
N GLN A 11 0.83 -15.82 2.00
CA GLN A 11 -0.30 -14.90 1.96
C GLN A 11 0.05 -13.57 2.62
N GLN A 12 0.68 -13.62 3.80
CA GLN A 12 1.12 -12.43 4.52
C GLN A 12 2.16 -11.63 3.71
N GLN A 13 3.13 -12.30 3.07
CA GLN A 13 4.11 -11.64 2.21
C GLN A 13 3.44 -10.96 1.01
N THR A 14 2.49 -11.63 0.36
CA THR A 14 1.75 -11.06 -0.78
C THR A 14 0.94 -9.83 -0.36
N TYR A 15 0.35 -9.86 0.83
CA TYR A 15 -0.31 -8.71 1.44
C TYR A 15 0.69 -7.57 1.75
N ASN A 16 1.83 -7.87 2.38
CA ASN A 16 2.84 -6.85 2.73
C ASN A 16 3.41 -6.17 1.48
N GLU A 17 3.65 -6.94 0.41
CA GLU A 17 4.07 -6.41 -0.89
C GLU A 17 3.02 -5.49 -1.52
N ALA A 18 1.74 -5.89 -1.46
CA ALA A 18 0.64 -5.07 -1.97
C ALA A 18 0.43 -3.80 -1.15
N LEU A 19 0.49 -3.90 0.18
CA LEU A 19 0.38 -2.76 1.10
C LEU A 19 1.51 -1.76 0.86
N LEU A 20 2.75 -2.24 0.71
CA LEU A 20 3.89 -1.37 0.44
C LEU A 20 3.77 -0.67 -0.92
N LYS A 21 3.31 -1.36 -1.96
CA LYS A 21 3.02 -0.75 -3.27
C LYS A 21 1.94 0.32 -3.18
N LEU A 22 0.88 0.07 -2.43
CA LEU A 22 -0.18 1.06 -2.18
C LEU A 22 0.38 2.29 -1.46
N CYS A 23 1.16 2.10 -0.38
CA CYS A 23 1.77 3.19 0.37
C CYS A 23 2.68 4.03 -0.53
N VAL A 24 3.54 3.40 -1.33
CA VAL A 24 4.44 4.11 -2.25
C VAL A 24 3.67 4.91 -3.31
N LEU A 25 2.54 4.40 -3.81
CA LEU A 25 1.69 5.14 -4.74
C LEU A 25 1.10 6.39 -4.08
N LEU A 26 0.47 6.22 -2.92
CA LEU A 26 -0.15 7.33 -2.18
C LEU A 26 0.89 8.37 -1.77
N TYR A 27 2.06 7.92 -1.33
CA TYR A 27 3.21 8.74 -0.96
C TYR A 27 3.81 9.56 -2.11
N GLN A 28 3.47 9.27 -3.38
CA GLN A 28 4.02 9.99 -4.53
C GLN A 28 2.98 10.72 -5.38
N ILE A 29 1.69 10.52 -5.10
CA ILE A 29 0.62 10.95 -5.99
C ILE A 29 0.57 12.48 -6.13
N ASP A 30 0.81 13.21 -5.05
CA ASP A 30 0.77 14.67 -5.02
C ASP A 30 2.11 15.32 -5.47
N GLY A 31 3.11 14.48 -5.79
CA GLY A 31 4.46 14.89 -6.21
C GLY A 31 5.31 15.52 -5.11
N LYS A 32 4.86 15.49 -3.86
CA LYS A 32 5.59 15.99 -2.69
C LYS A 32 5.71 14.88 -1.66
N VAL A 33 6.75 15.00 -0.86
CA VAL A 33 7.03 14.07 0.23
C VAL A 33 7.47 14.93 1.40
N THR A 34 6.68 14.91 2.45
CA THR A 34 7.04 15.56 3.71
C THR A 34 7.91 14.65 4.57
N LEU A 35 8.62 15.25 5.53
CA LEU A 35 9.43 14.47 6.48
C LEU A 35 8.54 13.55 7.34
N THR A 36 7.33 13.98 7.71
CA THR A 36 6.44 13.17 8.55
C THR A 36 5.90 11.96 7.79
N GLU A 37 5.58 12.10 6.50
CA GLU A 37 5.18 10.97 5.67
C GLU A 37 6.36 10.01 5.44
N GLN A 38 7.56 10.54 5.27
CA GLN A 38 8.77 9.73 5.17
C GLN A 38 9.01 8.94 6.45
N ASP A 39 8.97 9.58 7.62
CA ASP A 39 9.16 8.94 8.92
C ASP A 39 8.11 7.83 9.13
N TYR A 40 6.84 8.11 8.83
CA TYR A 40 5.77 7.11 8.90
C TYR A 40 6.02 5.92 7.96
N PHE A 41 6.42 6.20 6.71
CA PHE A 41 6.71 5.15 5.74
C PHE A 41 7.89 4.28 6.19
N ASP A 42 8.96 4.88 6.70
CA ASP A 42 10.14 4.18 7.19
C ASP A 42 9.78 3.29 8.41
N GLU A 43 9.02 3.81 9.39
CA GLU A 43 8.52 3.03 10.53
C GLU A 43 7.63 1.85 10.10
N LEU A 44 6.73 2.08 9.14
CA LEU A 44 5.88 1.05 8.57
C LEU A 44 6.73 -0.05 7.92
N VAL A 45 7.71 0.32 7.10
CA VAL A 45 8.64 -0.60 6.43
C VAL A 45 9.43 -1.42 7.43
N GLU A 46 9.94 -0.81 8.51
CA GLU A 46 10.68 -1.50 9.55
C GLU A 46 9.81 -2.53 10.27
N SER A 47 8.56 -2.19 10.59
CA SER A 47 7.62 -3.05 11.32
C SER A 47 7.12 -4.27 10.53
N MET A 48 7.19 -4.25 9.19
CA MET A 48 6.67 -5.33 8.35
C MET A 48 7.53 -6.60 8.42
N GLU A 49 6.92 -7.74 8.68
CA GLU A 49 7.56 -9.03 8.46
C GLU A 49 7.86 -9.23 6.95
N TRP A 50 9.01 -9.82 6.65
CA TRP A 50 9.46 -9.94 5.26
C TRP A 50 10.13 -11.27 5.00
N HIS A 51 9.56 -12.00 4.05
CA HIS A 51 9.94 -13.36 3.69
C HIS A 51 10.27 -13.52 2.21
N SER A 52 10.31 -12.43 1.44
CA SER A 52 10.70 -12.46 0.02
C SER A 52 12.21 -12.70 -0.15
N GLY A 53 12.57 -13.37 -1.25
CA GLY A 53 13.97 -13.49 -1.69
C GLY A 53 14.57 -12.17 -2.18
N ILE A 54 13.74 -11.15 -2.40
CA ILE A 54 14.15 -9.78 -2.73
C ILE A 54 14.22 -8.98 -1.42
N SER A 55 15.26 -8.18 -1.22
CA SER A 55 15.34 -7.33 -0.03
C SER A 55 14.29 -6.21 -0.06
N LYS A 56 13.81 -5.78 1.13
CA LYS A 56 12.86 -4.65 1.23
C LYS A 56 13.30 -3.42 0.43
N PRO A 57 14.57 -2.93 0.53
CA PRO A 57 14.98 -1.74 -0.22
C PRO A 57 14.95 -1.94 -1.74
N ALA A 58 15.33 -3.12 -2.23
CA ALA A 58 15.28 -3.42 -3.66
C ALA A 58 13.82 -3.48 -4.17
N PHE A 59 12.92 -4.07 -3.39
CA PHE A 59 11.50 -4.10 -3.70
C PHE A 59 10.88 -2.69 -3.67
N ILE A 60 11.19 -1.88 -2.65
CA ILE A 60 10.72 -0.49 -2.54
C ILE A 60 11.17 0.33 -3.75
N ASN A 61 12.43 0.22 -4.18
CA ASN A 61 12.92 0.93 -5.36
C ASN A 61 12.14 0.57 -6.64
N ASP A 62 11.81 -0.70 -6.82
CA ASP A 62 10.96 -1.16 -7.92
C ASP A 62 9.52 -0.65 -7.79
N ALA A 63 8.94 -0.70 -6.59
CA ALA A 63 7.61 -0.17 -6.31
C ALA A 63 7.53 1.35 -6.58
N ILE A 64 8.57 2.12 -6.25
CA ILE A 64 8.67 3.55 -6.57
C ILE A 64 8.63 3.75 -8.08
N HIS A 65 9.34 2.93 -8.83
CA HIS A 65 9.35 3.02 -10.29
C HIS A 65 7.98 2.71 -10.89
N GLN A 66 7.31 1.67 -10.40
CA GLN A 66 5.97 1.27 -10.83
C GLN A 66 4.91 2.32 -10.49
N ALA A 67 4.96 2.87 -9.28
CA ALA A 67 4.05 3.93 -8.85
C ALA A 67 4.18 5.16 -9.76
N ARG A 68 5.40 5.62 -10.04
CA ARG A 68 5.62 6.75 -10.96
C ARG A 68 5.06 6.52 -12.34
N GLN A 69 5.27 5.33 -12.91
CA GLN A 69 4.70 4.97 -14.21
C GLN A 69 3.17 5.02 -14.19
N ALA A 70 2.55 4.50 -13.13
CA ALA A 70 1.09 4.55 -12.97
C ALA A 70 0.59 5.99 -12.82
N ILE A 71 1.29 6.83 -12.06
CA ILE A 71 0.94 8.24 -11.87
C ILE A 71 1.06 9.01 -13.20
N ASP A 72 2.21 8.93 -13.85
CA ASP A 72 2.49 9.60 -15.14
C ASP A 72 1.52 9.14 -16.24
N GLY A 73 1.12 7.86 -16.21
CA GLY A 73 0.16 7.26 -17.12
C GLY A 73 -1.31 7.55 -16.80
N ARG A 74 -1.62 8.18 -15.65
CA ARG A 74 -2.99 8.32 -15.11
C ARG A 74 -3.70 6.99 -14.86
N GLU A 75 -2.93 5.98 -14.48
CA GLU A 75 -3.35 4.61 -14.20
C GLU A 75 -3.37 4.29 -12.69
N ALA A 76 -3.21 5.28 -11.81
CA ALA A 76 -3.19 5.10 -10.36
C ALA A 76 -4.41 4.31 -9.83
N ALA A 77 -5.61 4.61 -10.35
CA ALA A 77 -6.82 3.88 -9.98
C ALA A 77 -6.79 2.40 -10.37
N ASP A 78 -6.25 2.08 -11.56
CA ASP A 78 -6.13 0.70 -12.03
C ASP A 78 -5.03 -0.05 -11.28
N PHE A 79 -3.94 0.64 -10.94
CA PHE A 79 -2.90 0.13 -10.07
C PHE A 79 -3.47 -0.31 -8.72
N ILE A 80 -4.27 0.53 -8.04
CA ILE A 80 -4.91 0.15 -6.76
C ILE A 80 -5.85 -1.06 -6.94
N ARG A 81 -6.63 -1.10 -8.02
CA ARG A 81 -7.53 -2.25 -8.29
C ARG A 81 -6.77 -3.56 -8.46
N ALA A 82 -5.62 -3.53 -9.13
CA ALA A 82 -4.78 -4.71 -9.33
C ALA A 82 -4.22 -5.28 -8.01
N LEU A 83 -4.07 -4.45 -6.98
CA LEU A 83 -3.63 -4.87 -5.65
C LEU A 83 -4.78 -5.43 -4.79
N GLY A 84 -6.03 -5.26 -5.21
CA GLY A 84 -7.22 -5.46 -4.38
C GLY A 84 -7.35 -6.84 -3.74
N ASP A 85 -7.11 -7.91 -4.49
CA ASP A 85 -7.23 -9.28 -3.96
C ASP A 85 -6.28 -9.53 -2.79
N SER A 86 -5.04 -9.03 -2.90
CA SER A 86 -4.04 -9.15 -1.84
C SER A 86 -4.36 -8.26 -0.65
N LEU A 87 -4.75 -7.00 -0.88
CA LEU A 87 -5.05 -6.02 0.17
C LEU A 87 -6.26 -6.43 1.03
N ASN A 88 -7.23 -7.15 0.46
CA ASN A 88 -8.39 -7.63 1.22
C ASN A 88 -8.06 -8.71 2.25
N LEU A 89 -6.81 -9.22 2.32
CA LEU A 89 -6.38 -10.11 3.41
C LEU A 89 -6.56 -9.43 4.78
N ASP A 90 -6.26 -8.13 4.87
CA ASP A 90 -6.52 -7.29 6.05
C ASP A 90 -6.96 -5.90 5.58
N ALA A 91 -8.23 -5.81 5.20
CA ALA A 91 -8.82 -4.59 4.66
C ALA A 91 -8.87 -3.45 5.68
N ALA A 92 -9.05 -3.77 6.97
CA ALA A 92 -9.11 -2.77 8.03
C ALA A 92 -7.74 -2.09 8.20
N ARG A 93 -6.67 -2.89 8.33
CA ARG A 93 -5.31 -2.37 8.42
C ARG A 93 -4.89 -1.65 7.14
N THR A 94 -5.27 -2.15 5.98
CA THR A 94 -4.98 -1.47 4.70
C THR A 94 -5.56 -0.06 4.68
N LEU A 95 -6.83 0.10 5.07
CA LEU A 95 -7.48 1.40 5.09
C LEU A 95 -6.86 2.33 6.14
N GLU A 96 -6.58 1.81 7.34
CA GLU A 96 -5.89 2.56 8.40
C GLU A 96 -4.56 3.12 7.90
N VAL A 97 -3.69 2.26 7.36
CA VAL A 97 -2.37 2.66 6.85
C VAL A 97 -2.50 3.69 5.71
N ALA A 98 -3.42 3.48 4.76
CA ALA A 98 -3.66 4.42 3.68
C ALA A 98 -4.13 5.79 4.20
N MET A 99 -4.96 5.82 5.24
CA MET A 99 -5.43 7.06 5.87
C MET A 99 -4.35 7.79 6.64
N GLU A 100 -3.47 7.07 7.33
CA GLU A 100 -2.38 7.65 8.11
C GLU A 100 -1.28 8.23 7.21
N ILE A 101 -0.84 7.48 6.18
CA ILE A 101 0.23 7.96 5.28
C ILE A 101 -0.19 9.22 4.52
N THR A 102 -1.45 9.31 4.07
CA THR A 102 -1.99 10.48 3.35
C THR A 102 -2.35 11.66 4.26
N LYS A 103 -2.20 11.54 5.58
CA LYS A 103 -2.58 12.61 6.53
C LYS A 103 -1.46 12.92 7.51
N ALA A 104 -0.27 12.38 7.29
CA ALA A 104 0.82 12.49 8.24
C ALA A 104 1.21 13.97 8.47
N ASP A 105 1.04 14.84 7.47
CA ASP A 105 1.30 16.27 7.57
C ASP A 105 0.07 17.13 7.92
N GLY A 106 -1.13 16.53 7.98
CA GLY A 106 -2.39 17.16 8.36
C GLY A 106 -3.29 17.63 7.20
N GLU A 107 -2.84 17.56 5.95
CA GLU A 107 -3.61 17.90 4.76
C GLU A 107 -3.81 16.69 3.84
N ARG A 108 -4.79 16.76 2.92
CA ARG A 108 -4.98 15.77 1.85
C ARG A 108 -5.31 16.52 0.57
N SER A 109 -4.63 16.16 -0.51
CA SER A 109 -4.98 16.59 -1.85
C SER A 109 -6.31 15.98 -2.32
N GLU A 110 -6.92 16.60 -3.33
CA GLU A 110 -8.16 16.08 -3.94
C GLU A 110 -7.94 14.67 -4.53
N GLU A 111 -6.78 14.44 -5.15
CA GLU A 111 -6.42 13.17 -5.77
C GLU A 111 -6.28 12.04 -4.73
N GLU A 112 -5.67 12.31 -3.57
CA GLU A 112 -5.62 11.34 -2.47
C GLU A 112 -7.00 11.01 -1.93
N VAL A 113 -7.87 12.02 -1.77
CA VAL A 113 -9.25 11.80 -1.31
C VAL A 113 -10.02 10.91 -2.30
N GLU A 114 -9.84 11.13 -3.60
CA GLU A 114 -10.46 10.30 -4.64
C GLU A 114 -9.94 8.86 -4.60
N LEU A 115 -8.62 8.67 -4.48
CA LEU A 115 -8.01 7.34 -4.42
C LEU A 115 -8.36 6.59 -3.12
N LEU A 116 -8.44 7.28 -1.98
CA LEU A 116 -8.92 6.71 -0.72
C LEU A 116 -10.39 6.31 -0.82
N ALA A 117 -11.23 7.15 -1.45
CA ALA A 117 -12.64 6.81 -1.67
C ALA A 117 -12.79 5.60 -2.59
N LEU A 118 -11.96 5.49 -3.64
CA LEU A 118 -11.88 4.31 -4.50
C LEU A 118 -11.47 3.07 -3.69
N LEU A 119 -10.39 3.17 -2.92
CA LEU A 119 -9.86 2.10 -2.09
C LEU A 119 -10.95 1.56 -1.15
N ALA A 120 -11.55 2.43 -0.33
CA ALA A 120 -12.54 2.04 0.67
C ALA A 120 -13.83 1.48 0.04
N ASN A 121 -14.38 2.15 -0.97
CA ASN A 121 -15.74 1.85 -1.45
C ASN A 121 -15.79 0.83 -2.57
N ARG A 122 -14.67 0.58 -3.27
CA ARG A 122 -14.66 -0.30 -4.46
C ARG A 122 -13.66 -1.44 -4.34
N VAL A 123 -12.53 -1.23 -3.68
CA VAL A 123 -11.45 -2.22 -3.62
C VAL A 123 -11.56 -3.05 -2.34
N LEU A 124 -11.72 -2.41 -1.18
CA LEU A 124 -11.77 -3.06 0.12
C LEU A 124 -13.19 -3.38 0.61
N ALA A 125 -14.21 -3.02 -0.17
CA ALA A 125 -15.61 -3.12 0.24
C ALA A 125 -16.02 -4.53 0.68
N ARG A 126 -15.39 -5.58 0.15
CA ARG A 126 -15.66 -6.97 0.57
C ARG A 126 -15.06 -7.29 1.93
N GLY A 127 -13.80 -6.91 2.17
CA GLY A 127 -13.12 -7.16 3.44
C GLY A 127 -13.60 -6.30 4.61
N LEU A 128 -14.18 -5.12 4.34
CA LEU A 128 -14.68 -4.21 5.40
C LEU A 128 -16.08 -4.56 5.94
N VAL A 129 -16.83 -5.41 5.22
CA VAL A 129 -18.22 -5.79 5.59
C VAL A 129 -18.28 -7.23 6.15
N ALA A 130 -17.17 -7.96 6.11
CA ALA A 130 -17.06 -9.36 6.49
C ALA A 130 -16.94 -9.58 8.01
#